data_AF-A0A6B2UMA1-F1
#
_entry.id   AF-A0A6B2UMA1-F1
#
_cell.length_a   1.000
_cell.length_b   1.000
_cell.length_c   1.000
_cell.angle_alpha   90.00
_cell.angle_beta   90.00
_cell.angle_gamma   90.00
#
_symmetry.space_group_name_H-M   'P 1'
#
loop_
_entity.id
_entity.type
_entity.pdbx_description
1 polymer ?
#
loop_
_entity_poly.entity_id
_entity_poly.type
_entity_poly.pdbx_seq_one_letter_code
_entity_poly.pdbx_strand_id
1 'polypeptide(L)'
;RCAARAALLAVERAEALRNEQRHGLAVPGHGAAPIRLHVSDALRDIGDGVTELEEALFERLGHGRPRRAPVAERLTRITALLGRTAADPTLARHARDELRRMARRCSRALGETEEMVRLPGRCPWCDSVSLRVFPERDAVLCVNPGCRCADPACDCASDPAFRHLWERAEWDAAHGGAR
;
A
#
# COMPACT_ATOMS: atom_id res chain seq x y z
N ARG A 1 9.11 37.42 -32.56
CA ARG A 1 8.47 37.11 -31.25
C ARG A 1 7.39 36.02 -31.36
N CYS A 2 6.44 36.08 -32.31
CA CYS A 2 5.42 35.02 -32.46
C CYS A 2 5.96 33.66 -32.97
N ALA A 3 6.90 33.65 -33.92
CA ALA A 3 7.45 32.41 -34.48
C ALA A 3 8.26 31.57 -33.47
N ALA A 4 9.06 32.23 -32.62
CA ALA A 4 9.81 31.56 -31.55
C ALA A 4 8.88 30.90 -30.52
N ARG A 5 7.77 31.58 -30.18
CA ARG A 5 6.75 31.03 -29.29
C ARG A 5 6.00 29.85 -29.92
N ALA A 6 5.73 29.90 -31.23
CA ALA A 6 5.10 28.79 -31.95
C ALA A 6 6.01 27.55 -32.04
N ALA A 7 7.32 27.76 -32.25
CA ALA A 7 8.29 26.67 -32.26
C ALA A 7 8.43 26.01 -30.87
N LEU A 8 8.43 26.79 -29.80
CA LEU A 8 8.43 26.28 -28.42
C LEU A 8 7.21 25.37 -28.16
N LEU A 9 6.01 25.87 -28.51
CA LEU A 9 4.76 25.13 -28.34
C LEU A 9 4.71 23.81 -29.14
N ALA A 10 5.38 23.74 -30.29
CA ALA A 10 5.43 22.53 -31.11
C ALA A 10 6.33 21.45 -30.47
N VAL A 11 7.49 21.84 -29.95
CA VAL A 11 8.40 20.94 -29.21
C VAL A 11 7.70 20.40 -27.96
N GLU A 12 7.00 21.26 -27.23
CA GLU A 12 6.27 20.92 -26.00
C GLU A 12 5.13 19.93 -26.24
N ARG A 13 4.36 20.12 -27.31
CA ARG A 13 3.30 19.17 -27.68
C ARG A 13 3.88 17.79 -27.99
N ALA A 14 5.03 17.74 -28.65
CA ALA A 14 5.70 16.47 -28.95
C ALA A 14 6.21 15.78 -27.67
N GLU A 15 6.69 16.54 -26.68
CA GLU A 15 7.09 15.99 -25.37
C GLU A 15 5.90 15.52 -24.54
N ALA A 16 4.80 16.28 -24.50
CA ALA A 16 3.59 15.90 -23.81
C ALA A 16 3.00 14.59 -24.36
N LEU A 17 2.95 14.44 -25.69
CA LEU A 17 2.52 13.21 -26.35
C LEU A 17 3.40 12.01 -26.00
N ARG A 18 4.73 12.20 -25.95
CA ARG A 18 5.65 11.12 -25.54
C ARG A 18 5.45 10.70 -24.08
N ASN A 19 5.21 11.65 -23.19
CA ASN A 19 4.94 11.37 -21.77
C ASN A 19 3.59 10.67 -21.58
N GLU A 20 2.56 11.07 -22.31
CA GLU A 20 1.27 10.39 -22.31
C GLU A 20 1.40 8.95 -22.82
N GLN A 21 2.10 8.74 -23.94
CA GLN A 21 2.30 7.39 -24.50
C GLN A 21 3.14 6.48 -23.60
N ARG A 22 4.15 7.01 -22.91
CA ARG A 22 5.09 6.20 -22.12
C ARG A 22 4.63 5.99 -20.67
N HIS A 23 3.88 6.93 -20.12
CA HIS A 23 3.57 6.98 -18.69
C HIS A 23 2.08 7.17 -18.40
N GLY A 24 1.22 7.35 -19.41
CA GLY A 24 -0.21 7.61 -19.22
C GLY A 24 -0.51 8.98 -18.60
N LEU A 25 0.45 9.91 -18.63
CA LEU A 25 0.34 11.23 -17.99
C LEU A 25 0.07 12.33 -19.01
N ALA A 26 -1.17 12.81 -19.08
CA ALA A 26 -1.52 14.00 -19.85
C ALA A 26 -1.23 15.27 -19.02
N VAL A 27 -0.23 16.07 -19.43
CA VAL A 27 0.14 17.31 -18.73
C VAL A 27 -0.54 18.52 -19.41
N PRO A 28 -1.42 19.29 -18.73
CA PRO A 28 -2.02 20.48 -19.29
C PRO A 28 -1.03 21.65 -19.26
N GLY A 29 -0.27 21.85 -20.34
CA GLY A 29 0.50 23.07 -20.59
C GLY A 29 1.67 23.36 -19.63
N HIS A 30 2.16 24.60 -19.70
CA HIS A 30 3.44 25.16 -19.23
C HIS A 30 3.80 25.04 -17.72
N GLY A 31 3.10 24.24 -16.92
CA GLY A 31 3.51 23.95 -15.54
C GLY A 31 4.30 22.64 -15.50
N ALA A 32 5.34 22.55 -14.67
CA ALA A 32 5.75 21.24 -14.17
C ALA A 32 4.47 20.54 -13.68
N ALA A 33 4.24 19.28 -14.10
CA ALA A 33 3.07 18.52 -13.68
C ALA A 33 2.82 18.77 -12.18
N PRO A 34 1.60 19.11 -11.74
CA PRO A 34 1.38 19.63 -10.40
C PRO A 34 2.09 18.75 -9.37
N ILE A 35 3.07 19.29 -8.65
CA ILE A 35 3.73 18.55 -7.57
C ILE A 35 2.62 18.13 -6.63
N ARG A 36 2.35 16.83 -6.56
CA ARG A 36 1.38 16.28 -5.63
C ARG A 36 1.99 16.35 -4.25
N LEU A 37 1.87 17.50 -3.58
CA LEU A 37 2.46 17.76 -2.27
C LEU A 37 2.13 16.66 -1.25
N HIS A 38 0.88 16.15 -1.27
CA HIS A 38 0.46 15.03 -0.44
C HIS A 38 1.26 13.74 -0.69
N VAL A 39 1.75 13.49 -1.91
CA VAL A 39 2.64 12.35 -2.22
C VAL A 39 4.04 12.61 -1.67
N SER A 40 4.55 13.83 -1.82
CA SER A 40 5.85 14.19 -1.23
C SER A 40 5.84 14.06 0.29
N ASP A 41 4.76 14.48 0.94
CA ASP A 41 4.61 14.35 2.39
C ASP A 41 4.46 12.89 2.80
N ALA A 42 3.71 12.10 2.03
CA ALA A 42 3.63 10.67 2.26
C ALA A 42 5.01 9.99 2.19
N LEU A 43 5.81 10.30 1.17
CA LEU A 43 7.17 9.75 1.02
C LEU A 43 8.07 10.11 2.20
N ARG A 44 8.00 11.36 2.69
CA ARG A 44 8.75 11.80 3.87
C ARG A 44 8.32 11.02 5.11
N ASP A 45 7.02 11.04 5.43
CA ASP A 45 6.46 10.35 6.60
C ASP A 45 6.77 8.84 6.60
N ILE A 46 6.72 8.20 5.44
CA ILE A 46 7.06 6.77 5.30
C ILE A 46 8.56 6.55 5.49
N GLY A 47 9.41 7.40 4.90
CA GLY A 47 10.86 7.31 5.05
C GLY A 47 11.31 7.47 6.51
N ASP A 48 10.73 8.45 7.21
CA ASP A 48 10.98 8.70 8.62
C ASP A 48 10.45 7.53 9.47
N GLY A 49 9.21 7.08 9.23
CA GLY A 49 8.62 5.95 9.95
C GLY A 49 9.39 4.65 9.79
N VAL A 50 9.95 4.34 8.61
CA VAL A 50 10.81 3.17 8.42
C VAL A 50 12.13 3.32 9.18
N THR A 51 12.71 4.52 9.20
CA THR A 51 13.94 4.80 9.94
C THR A 51 13.72 4.64 11.44
N GLU A 52 12.65 5.23 11.98
CA GLU A 52 12.28 5.14 13.39
C GLU A 52 11.97 3.70 13.80
N LEU A 53 11.22 2.96 12.97
CA LEU A 53 10.92 1.55 13.24
C LEU A 53 12.19 0.69 13.27
N GLU A 54 13.11 0.85 12.31
CA GLU A 54 14.37 0.12 12.33
C GLU A 54 15.19 0.46 13.58
N GLU A 55 15.29 1.73 13.95
CA GLU A 55 16.01 2.16 15.16
C GLU A 55 15.38 1.55 16.43
N ALA A 56 14.05 1.58 16.56
CA ALA A 56 13.33 1.00 17.69
C ALA A 56 13.51 -0.52 17.79
N LEU A 57 13.45 -1.24 16.66
CA LEU A 57 13.69 -2.69 16.63
C LEU A 57 15.13 -3.04 17.01
N PHE A 58 16.10 -2.31 16.47
CA PHE A 58 17.52 -2.53 16.77
C PHE A 58 17.84 -2.25 18.25
N GLU A 59 17.33 -1.16 18.80
CA GLU A 59 17.49 -0.82 20.22
C GLU A 59 16.90 -1.90 21.10
N ARG A 60 15.63 -2.28 20.84
CA ARG A 60 14.91 -3.27 21.65
C ARG A 60 15.54 -4.67 21.58
N LEU A 61 16.14 -5.04 20.44
CA LEU A 61 16.82 -6.32 20.23
C LEU A 61 18.32 -6.28 20.61
N GLY A 62 18.86 -5.15 21.05
CA GLY A 62 20.25 -5.02 21.49
C GLY A 62 21.29 -4.99 20.37
N HIS A 63 20.91 -4.61 19.15
CA HIS A 63 21.80 -4.54 17.99
C HIS A 63 22.53 -3.18 17.85
N GLY A 64 22.34 -2.24 18.78
CA GLY A 64 22.91 -0.90 18.72
C GLY A 64 22.24 -0.03 17.66
N ARG A 65 22.91 0.99 17.13
CA ARG A 65 22.31 1.89 16.12
C ARG A 65 22.47 1.32 14.70
N PRO A 66 21.39 1.19 13.91
CA PRO A 66 21.50 0.75 12.52
C PRO A 66 22.26 1.76 11.67
N ARG A 67 22.97 1.26 10.65
CA ARG A 67 23.64 2.12 9.66
C ARG A 67 22.61 2.78 8.75
N ARG A 68 22.86 4.05 8.38
CA ARG A 68 22.06 4.76 7.37
C ARG A 68 21.97 3.95 6.09
N ALA A 69 20.76 3.81 5.57
CA ALA A 69 20.45 3.07 4.35
C ALA A 69 19.18 3.63 3.69
N PRO A 70 18.99 3.40 2.37
CA PRO A 70 17.73 3.67 1.69
C PRO A 70 16.58 2.85 2.27
N VAL A 71 15.34 3.33 2.12
CA VAL A 71 14.13 2.69 2.66
C VAL A 71 14.02 1.21 2.31
N ALA A 72 14.26 0.84 1.06
CA ALA A 72 14.18 -0.56 0.62
C ALA A 72 15.15 -1.48 1.38
N GLU A 73 16.39 -1.03 1.61
CA GLU A 73 17.38 -1.80 2.36
C GLU A 73 17.01 -1.90 3.85
N ARG A 74 16.48 -0.82 4.43
CA ARG A 74 15.98 -0.84 5.82
C ARG A 74 14.82 -1.82 5.98
N LEU A 75 13.88 -1.85 5.04
CA LEU A 75 12.77 -2.81 5.04
C LEU A 75 13.29 -4.25 4.98
N THR A 76 14.29 -4.55 4.16
CA THR A 76 14.94 -5.88 4.12
C THR A 76 15.52 -6.26 5.49
N ARG A 77 16.17 -5.33 6.18
CA ARG A 77 16.70 -5.57 7.53
C ARG A 77 15.60 -5.78 8.56
N ILE A 78 14.53 -4.99 8.51
CA ILE A 78 13.35 -5.17 9.36
C ILE A 78 12.76 -6.57 9.14
N THR A 79 12.62 -7.03 7.90
CA THR A 79 12.16 -8.38 7.56
C THR A 79 13.04 -9.46 8.21
N ALA A 80 14.36 -9.29 8.18
CA ALA A 80 15.31 -10.21 8.80
C ALA A 80 15.23 -10.24 10.34
N LEU A 81 14.61 -9.24 10.98
CA LEU A 81 14.41 -9.19 12.42
C LEU A 81 13.08 -9.80 12.88
N LEU A 82 12.12 -10.03 11.98
CA LEU A 82 10.75 -10.44 12.33
C LEU A 82 10.69 -11.70 13.19
N GLY A 83 11.56 -12.69 12.92
CA GLY A 83 11.61 -13.91 13.73
C GLY A 83 12.00 -13.67 15.19
N ARG A 84 12.92 -12.72 15.46
CA ARG A 84 13.30 -12.32 16.82
C ARG A 84 12.26 -11.40 17.44
N THR A 85 11.72 -10.49 16.66
CA THR A 85 10.62 -9.60 17.08
C THR A 85 9.39 -10.39 17.52
N ALA A 86 9.07 -11.52 16.88
CA ALA A 86 7.94 -12.37 17.24
C ALA A 86 8.02 -12.96 18.66
N ALA A 87 9.21 -13.03 19.26
CA ALA A 87 9.39 -13.50 20.64
C ALA A 87 8.97 -12.47 21.70
N ASP A 88 8.81 -11.18 21.35
CA ASP A 88 8.24 -10.13 22.20
C ASP A 88 6.88 -9.70 21.60
N PRO A 89 5.75 -10.16 22.16
CA PRO A 89 4.41 -9.83 21.63
C PRO A 89 4.11 -8.34 21.57
N THR A 90 4.70 -7.53 22.45
CA THR A 90 4.51 -6.07 22.46
C THR A 90 5.29 -5.44 21.32
N LEU A 91 6.53 -5.86 21.11
CA LEU A 91 7.35 -5.41 19.98
C LEU A 91 6.76 -5.85 18.63
N ALA A 92 6.27 -7.09 18.55
CA ALA A 92 5.62 -7.63 17.36
C ALA A 92 4.36 -6.84 17.00
N ARG A 93 3.51 -6.53 17.99
CA ARG A 93 2.33 -5.67 17.80
C ARG A 93 2.74 -4.28 17.33
N HIS A 94 3.71 -3.65 17.99
CA HIS A 94 4.20 -2.33 17.59
C HIS A 94 4.69 -2.32 16.14
N ALA A 95 5.60 -3.24 15.77
CA ALA A 95 6.14 -3.31 14.42
C ALA A 95 5.05 -3.52 13.35
N ARG A 96 4.09 -4.40 13.64
CA ARG A 96 2.93 -4.64 12.78
C ARG A 96 2.09 -3.37 12.58
N ASP A 97 1.80 -2.66 13.66
CA ASP A 97 0.96 -1.46 13.63
C ASP A 97 1.63 -0.32 12.85
N GLU A 98 2.94 -0.15 13.05
CA GLU A 98 3.79 0.82 12.34
C GLU A 98 3.87 0.54 10.84
N LEU A 99 4.22 -0.70 10.45
CA LEU A 99 4.31 -1.11 9.04
C LEU A 99 2.99 -0.90 8.30
N ARG A 100 1.87 -1.23 8.95
CA ARG A 100 0.56 -1.04 8.36
C ARG A 100 0.15 0.42 8.27
N ARG A 101 0.50 1.25 9.25
CA ARG A 101 0.27 2.70 9.17
C ARG A 101 0.95 3.28 7.93
N MET A 102 2.18 2.87 7.64
CA MET A 102 2.93 3.30 6.47
C MET A 102 2.32 2.74 5.17
N ALA A 103 1.98 1.46 5.12
CA ALA A 103 1.30 0.86 3.96
C ALA A 103 -0.01 1.60 3.60
N ARG A 104 -0.84 1.95 4.59
CA ARG A 104 -2.06 2.75 4.35
C ARG A 104 -1.77 4.12 3.74
N ARG A 105 -0.66 4.74 4.16
CA ARG A 105 -0.24 6.05 3.64
C ARG A 105 0.28 5.91 2.20
N CYS A 106 0.99 4.83 1.87
CA CYS A 106 1.35 4.48 0.49
C CYS A 106 0.11 4.37 -0.39
N SER A 107 -0.85 3.51 -0.03
CA SER A 107 -2.05 3.27 -0.86
C SER A 107 -2.87 4.55 -1.09
N ARG A 108 -3.01 5.40 -0.08
CA ARG A 108 -3.68 6.71 -0.23
C ARG A 108 -2.93 7.64 -1.18
N ALA A 109 -1.60 7.70 -1.08
CA ALA A 109 -0.78 8.58 -1.90
C ALA A 109 -0.66 8.11 -3.35
N LEU A 110 -0.62 6.80 -3.58
CA LEU A 110 -0.60 6.21 -4.90
C LEU A 110 -1.95 6.34 -5.61
N GLY A 111 -3.02 6.64 -4.87
CA GLY A 111 -4.36 6.75 -5.43
C GLY A 111 -4.85 5.42 -6.01
N GLU A 112 -4.30 4.31 -5.52
CA GLU A 112 -4.62 2.96 -5.97
C GLU A 112 -6.08 2.65 -5.65
N THR A 113 -6.95 2.97 -6.60
CA THR A 113 -8.19 2.22 -6.81
C THR A 113 -7.82 1.07 -7.75
N GLU A 114 -7.14 0.07 -7.19
CA GLU A 114 -7.05 -1.23 -7.84
C GLU A 114 -8.44 -1.63 -8.34
N GLU A 115 -8.53 -2.12 -9.58
CA GLU A 115 -9.81 -2.53 -10.15
C GLU A 115 -10.34 -3.73 -9.36
N MET A 116 -11.47 -3.52 -8.66
CA MET A 116 -12.09 -4.55 -7.84
C MET A 116 -13.08 -5.36 -8.67
N VAL A 117 -12.77 -6.63 -8.91
CA VAL A 117 -13.67 -7.52 -9.65
C VAL A 117 -14.69 -8.12 -8.68
N ARG A 118 -15.97 -8.06 -9.03
CA ARG A 118 -17.02 -8.71 -8.23
C ARG A 118 -16.81 -10.22 -8.20
N LEU A 119 -16.69 -10.78 -7.00
CA LEU A 119 -16.71 -12.22 -6.80
C LEU A 119 -18.16 -12.68 -6.55
N PRO A 120 -18.69 -13.63 -7.33
CA PRO A 120 -20.00 -14.24 -7.05
C PRO A 120 -20.02 -14.93 -5.69
N GLY A 121 -21.19 -14.98 -5.05
CA GLY A 121 -21.37 -15.61 -3.75
C GLY A 121 -21.58 -14.63 -2.60
N ARG A 122 -21.65 -15.18 -1.39
CA ARG A 122 -21.88 -14.44 -0.14
C ARG A 122 -20.67 -14.55 0.75
N CYS A 123 -20.37 -13.48 1.48
CA CYS A 123 -19.31 -13.48 2.46
C CYS A 123 -19.62 -14.47 3.59
N PRO A 124 -18.72 -15.40 3.95
CA PRO A 124 -18.97 -16.39 5.00
C PRO A 124 -19.14 -15.77 6.39
N TRP A 125 -18.69 -14.53 6.61
CA TRP A 125 -18.75 -13.85 7.90
C TRP A 125 -19.99 -12.99 8.11
N CYS A 126 -20.49 -12.31 7.07
CA CYS A 126 -21.60 -11.37 7.19
C CYS A 126 -22.74 -11.61 6.19
N ASP A 127 -22.66 -12.69 5.42
CA ASP A 127 -23.63 -13.11 4.40
C ASP A 127 -23.90 -12.09 3.27
N SER A 128 -23.16 -10.98 3.23
CA SER A 128 -23.33 -9.94 2.21
C SER A 128 -22.75 -10.33 0.85
N VAL A 129 -23.32 -9.80 -0.23
CA VAL A 129 -22.87 -9.98 -1.62
C VAL A 129 -21.77 -8.97 -2.04
N SER A 130 -20.95 -8.56 -1.06
CA SER A 130 -19.94 -7.51 -1.18
C SER A 130 -18.51 -8.06 -1.35
N LEU A 131 -18.36 -9.32 -1.78
CA LEU A 131 -17.04 -9.89 -2.05
C LEU A 131 -16.42 -9.31 -3.31
N ARG A 132 -15.13 -9.00 -3.23
CA ARG A 132 -14.32 -8.46 -4.32
C ARG A 132 -12.99 -9.18 -4.38
N VAL A 133 -12.55 -9.47 -5.60
CA VAL A 133 -11.16 -9.83 -5.89
C VAL A 133 -10.38 -8.55 -6.13
N PHE A 134 -9.20 -8.49 -5.54
CA PHE A 134 -8.17 -7.49 -5.72
C PHE A 134 -7.01 -8.20 -6.45
N PRO A 135 -6.94 -8.13 -7.80
CA PRO A 135 -5.97 -8.89 -8.60
C PRO A 135 -4.51 -8.53 -8.36
N GLU A 136 -4.19 -7.25 -8.17
CA GLU A 136 -2.83 -6.77 -7.90
C GLU A 136 -2.34 -7.24 -6.52
N ARG A 137 -3.26 -7.39 -5.55
CA ARG A 137 -2.98 -7.91 -4.21
C ARG A 137 -3.06 -9.43 -4.11
N ASP A 138 -3.48 -10.10 -5.18
CA ASP A 138 -3.85 -11.52 -5.20
C ASP A 138 -4.72 -11.91 -3.99
N ALA A 139 -5.77 -11.14 -3.76
CA ALA A 139 -6.56 -11.24 -2.53
C ALA A 139 -8.07 -11.15 -2.76
N VAL A 140 -8.83 -11.72 -1.83
CA VAL A 140 -10.30 -11.59 -1.75
C VAL A 140 -10.66 -10.86 -0.46
N LEU A 141 -11.54 -9.86 -0.55
CA LEU A 141 -12.05 -9.11 0.61
C LEU A 141 -13.56 -8.90 0.51
N CYS A 142 -14.23 -8.80 1.66
CA CYS A 142 -15.60 -8.29 1.74
C CYS A 142 -15.59 -6.78 2.00
N VAL A 143 -16.13 -5.97 1.07
CA VAL A 143 -16.11 -4.50 1.19
C VAL A 143 -17.23 -3.92 2.05
N ASN A 144 -18.11 -4.77 2.60
CA ASN A 144 -19.13 -4.32 3.56
C ASN A 144 -18.46 -3.73 4.82
N PRO A 145 -18.72 -2.45 5.18
CA PRO A 145 -18.07 -1.79 6.31
C PRO A 145 -18.36 -2.44 7.67
N GLY A 146 -19.48 -3.13 7.80
CA GLY A 146 -19.85 -3.87 9.02
C GLY A 146 -19.25 -5.27 9.12
N CYS A 147 -18.56 -5.77 8.09
CA CYS A 147 -18.03 -7.14 8.08
C CYS A 147 -16.85 -7.30 9.04
N ARG A 148 -16.92 -8.31 9.91
CA ARG A 148 -15.90 -8.69 10.90
C ARG A 148 -15.80 -10.21 10.91
N CYS A 149 -14.60 -10.79 10.95
CA CYS A 149 -14.44 -12.23 11.13
C CYS A 149 -14.54 -12.62 12.60
N ALA A 150 -14.68 -13.91 12.87
CA ALA A 150 -14.72 -14.43 14.25
C ALA A 150 -13.33 -14.53 14.90
N ASP A 151 -12.24 -14.44 14.14
CA ASP A 151 -10.89 -14.50 14.68
C ASP A 151 -10.51 -13.20 15.42
N PRO A 152 -10.30 -13.24 16.75
CA PRO A 152 -9.93 -12.06 17.54
C PRO A 152 -8.50 -11.57 17.27
N ALA A 153 -7.63 -12.39 16.67
CA ALA A 153 -6.28 -12.00 16.30
C ALA A 153 -6.24 -11.27 14.94
N CYS A 154 -7.30 -11.39 14.15
CA CYS A 154 -7.44 -10.72 12.86
C CYS A 154 -7.84 -9.25 13.06
N ASP A 155 -7.12 -8.32 12.44
CA ASP A 155 -7.31 -6.88 12.68
C ASP A 155 -8.64 -6.36 12.20
N CYS A 156 -9.29 -7.07 11.27
CA CYS A 156 -10.63 -6.69 10.88
C CYS A 156 -11.58 -6.77 12.09
N ALA A 157 -11.35 -7.63 13.08
CA ALA A 157 -12.19 -7.76 14.27
C ALA A 157 -12.08 -6.53 15.21
N SER A 158 -10.91 -5.88 15.25
CA SER A 158 -10.62 -4.80 16.19
C SER A 158 -10.56 -3.40 15.57
N ASP A 159 -10.29 -3.29 14.27
CA ASP A 159 -10.06 -2.00 13.60
C ASP A 159 -10.99 -1.82 12.38
N PRO A 160 -11.91 -0.84 12.40
CA PRO A 160 -12.83 -0.58 11.30
C PRO A 160 -12.16 -0.12 10.00
N ALA A 161 -10.87 0.21 10.00
CA ALA A 161 -10.11 0.49 8.79
C ALA A 161 -9.69 -0.78 8.04
N PHE A 162 -9.72 -1.95 8.68
CA PHE A 162 -9.32 -3.21 8.07
C PHE A 162 -10.51 -4.08 7.69
N ARG A 163 -10.34 -4.86 6.63
CA ARG A 163 -11.23 -5.93 6.25
C ARG A 163 -10.46 -7.24 6.33
N HIS A 164 -11.18 -8.32 6.62
CA HIS A 164 -10.59 -9.64 6.53
C HIS A 164 -10.11 -9.84 5.10
N LEU A 165 -8.85 -10.23 4.97
CA LEU A 165 -8.18 -10.47 3.71
C LEU A 165 -7.91 -11.96 3.65
N TRP A 166 -8.44 -12.60 2.62
CA TRP A 166 -7.99 -13.93 2.22
C TRP A 166 -6.95 -13.74 1.13
N GLU A 167 -5.80 -14.40 1.24
CA GLU A 167 -4.97 -14.62 0.06
C GLU A 167 -5.78 -15.44 -0.94
N ARG A 168 -5.56 -15.24 -2.25
CA ARG A 168 -6.37 -15.92 -3.27
C ARG A 168 -6.32 -17.43 -3.14
N ALA A 169 -5.14 -17.98 -2.86
CA ALA A 169 -4.95 -19.41 -2.63
C ALA A 169 -5.75 -19.94 -1.43
N GLU A 170 -5.81 -19.18 -0.33
CA GLU A 170 -6.58 -19.55 0.86
C GLU A 170 -8.08 -19.54 0.56
N TRP A 171 -8.54 -18.52 -0.16
CA TRP A 171 -9.93 -18.42 -0.59
C TRP A 171 -10.32 -19.64 -1.45
N ASP A 172 -9.52 -19.95 -2.46
CA ASP A 172 -9.77 -21.06 -3.38
C ASP A 172 -9.68 -22.42 -2.67
N ALA A 173 -8.81 -22.59 -1.68
CA ALA A 173 -8.75 -23.82 -0.88
C ALA A 173 -10.00 -24.02 -0.01
N ALA A 174 -10.51 -22.95 0.60
CA ALA A 174 -11.67 -23.02 1.48
C ALA A 174 -13.02 -22.97 0.74
N HIS A 175 -13.07 -22.41 -0.48
CA HIS A 175 -14.32 -22.09 -1.18
C HIS A 175 -14.34 -22.45 -2.68
N GLY A 176 -13.21 -22.85 -3.26
CA GLY A 176 -13.06 -23.20 -4.67
C GLY A 176 -13.70 -24.53 -5.10
N GLY A 177 -14.43 -25.18 -4.20
CA GLY A 177 -15.22 -26.39 -4.48
C GLY A 177 -16.60 -26.13 -5.12
N ALA A 178 -17.04 -24.88 -5.26
CA ALA A 178 -18.32 -24.54 -5.88
C ALA A 178 -18.10 -23.97 -7.29
N ARG A 179 -18.07 -24.84 -8.30
CA ARG A 179 -18.38 -24.48 -9.68
C ARG A 179 -19.86 -24.71 -9.94
#